data_AF-A0A2N9EDS9-F1
#
_entry.id   AF-A0A2N9EDS9-F1
#
_cell.length_a   1.000
_cell.length_b   1.000
_cell.length_c   1.000
_cell.angle_alpha   90.00
_cell.angle_beta   90.00
_cell.angle_gamma   90.00
#
_symmetry.space_group_name_H-M   'P 1'
#
loop_
_entity.id
_entity.type
_entity.pdbx_description
1 polymer ?
#
loop_
_entity_poly.entity_id
_entity_poly.type
_entity_poly.pdbx_seq_one_letter_code
_entity_poly.pdbx_strand_id
1 'polypeptide(L)'
;MLKFLSRVRIEFNALDPRTASCMEFLAQCNARKAKESNPACQVQVKRRTDDHPPQITVTFVNGVEEVYDATSTPAQTIRTMILDKGQFLETEQMFREAGEAWPVLIPEEEIHQFAPGTKVSTCILRAVKIYGLSFIFGFVLWVVVEAFRRTVGMDEFYFSM
;
A
#
# COMPACT_ATOMS: atom_id res chain seq x y z
N MET A 1 1.34 0.76 -3.04
CA MET A 1 2.08 0.32 -4.25
C MET A 1 3.55 0.59 -4.08
N LEU A 2 3.98 1.85 -3.95
CA LEU A 2 5.41 2.18 -3.82
C LEU A 2 6.06 1.83 -2.47
N LYS A 3 5.28 1.46 -1.43
CA LYS A 3 5.82 1.14 -0.09
C LYS A 3 6.89 0.04 -0.07
N PHE A 4 6.85 -0.88 -1.02
CA PHE A 4 7.78 -2.02 -1.09
C PHE A 4 8.99 -1.78 -1.99
N LEU A 5 9.02 -0.65 -2.70
CA LEU A 5 9.95 -0.38 -3.78
C LEU A 5 10.99 0.65 -3.35
N SER A 6 12.23 0.41 -3.73
CA SER A 6 13.32 1.38 -3.59
C SER A 6 13.48 2.21 -4.87
N ARG A 7 13.41 1.56 -6.04
CA ARG A 7 13.57 2.21 -7.33
C ARG A 7 12.66 1.58 -8.38
N VAL A 8 12.17 2.41 -9.30
CA VAL A 8 11.42 2.00 -10.48
C VAL A 8 12.09 2.63 -11.70
N ARG A 9 12.47 1.82 -12.69
CA ARG A 9 13.04 2.28 -13.96
C ARG A 9 12.14 1.84 -15.11
N ILE A 10 11.59 2.79 -15.83
CA ILE A 10 10.71 2.54 -16.97
C ILE A 10 11.48 2.91 -18.23
N GLU A 11 11.62 1.96 -19.15
CA GLU A 11 12.34 2.12 -20.40
C GLU A 11 11.38 1.85 -21.56
N PHE A 12 11.18 2.84 -22.45
CA PHE A 12 10.30 2.69 -23.60
C PHE A 12 10.71 3.58 -24.76
N ASN A 13 10.27 3.21 -25.96
CA ASN A 13 10.37 4.05 -27.15
C ASN A 13 9.09 4.88 -27.30
N ALA A 14 9.22 6.20 -27.41
CA ALA A 14 8.07 7.11 -27.50
C ALA A 14 7.27 6.94 -28.81
N LEU A 15 7.85 6.33 -29.83
CA LEU A 15 7.19 6.05 -31.11
C LEU A 15 6.44 4.72 -31.13
N ASP A 16 6.66 3.85 -30.13
CA ASP A 16 6.03 2.53 -30.08
C ASP A 16 4.60 2.62 -29.49
N PRO A 17 3.56 2.19 -30.22
CA PRO A 17 2.18 2.20 -29.73
C PRO A 17 1.94 1.29 -28.52
N ARG A 18 2.83 0.32 -28.26
CA ARG A 18 2.74 -0.66 -27.15
C ARG A 18 3.09 -0.03 -25.79
N THR A 19 3.54 1.22 -25.78
CA THR A 19 3.94 1.98 -24.58
C THR A 19 2.77 2.37 -23.65
N ALA A 20 1.52 2.18 -24.07
CA ALA A 20 0.33 2.56 -23.29
C ALA A 20 0.36 2.03 -21.85
N SER A 21 0.73 0.76 -21.65
CA SER A 21 0.81 0.15 -20.32
C SER A 21 1.92 0.76 -19.46
N CYS A 22 3.08 1.09 -20.03
CA CYS A 22 4.14 1.83 -19.31
C CYS A 22 3.68 3.20 -18.83
N MET A 23 2.92 3.93 -19.65
CA MET A 23 2.44 5.26 -19.31
C MET A 23 1.39 5.23 -18.21
N GLU A 24 0.47 4.26 -18.27
CA GLU A 24 -0.51 4.04 -17.21
C GLU A 24 0.19 3.70 -15.89
N PHE A 25 1.18 2.81 -15.92
CA PHE A 25 1.96 2.46 -14.73
C PHE A 25 2.72 3.68 -14.16
N LEU A 26 3.35 4.48 -15.03
CA LEU A 26 4.01 5.74 -14.63
C LEU A 26 3.03 6.72 -13.98
N ALA A 27 1.81 6.84 -14.51
CA ALA A 27 0.77 7.69 -13.92
C ALA A 27 0.38 7.18 -12.52
N GLN A 28 0.27 5.87 -12.33
CA GLN A 28 0.00 5.27 -11.02
C GLN A 28 1.13 5.51 -10.01
N CYS A 29 2.39 5.39 -10.43
CA CYS A 29 3.55 5.74 -9.59
C CYS A 29 3.55 7.22 -9.21
N ASN A 30 3.08 8.09 -10.10
CA ASN A 30 3.04 9.53 -9.87
C ASN A 30 1.84 10.00 -9.03
N ALA A 31 0.85 9.14 -8.77
CA ALA A 31 -0.31 9.49 -7.96
C ALA A 31 0.12 9.98 -6.56
N ARG A 32 -0.56 11.02 -6.06
CA ARG A 32 -0.25 11.63 -4.74
C ARG A 32 -0.17 10.59 -3.62
N LYS A 33 -1.17 9.71 -3.52
CA LYS A 33 -1.23 8.61 -2.55
C LYS A 33 -0.04 7.64 -2.65
N ALA A 34 0.47 7.42 -3.86
CA ALA A 34 1.62 6.54 -4.08
C ALA A 34 2.90 7.21 -3.56
N LYS A 35 3.13 8.48 -3.89
CA LYS A 35 4.29 9.25 -3.41
C LYS A 35 4.31 9.43 -1.89
N GLU A 36 3.15 9.73 -1.29
CA GLU A 36 3.02 9.85 0.16
C GLU A 36 3.32 8.54 0.88
N SER A 37 3.02 7.38 0.27
CA SER A 37 3.32 6.09 0.87
C SER A 37 4.82 5.77 0.95
N ASN A 38 5.63 6.35 0.07
CA ASN A 38 7.08 6.19 0.08
C ASN A 38 7.76 7.33 -0.70
N PRO A 39 8.15 8.43 -0.01
CA PRO A 39 8.82 9.55 -0.66
C PRO A 39 10.27 9.26 -1.07
N ALA A 40 10.88 8.19 -0.53
CA ALA A 40 12.25 7.79 -0.86
C ALA A 40 12.35 6.99 -2.17
N CYS A 41 11.23 6.45 -2.68
CA CYS A 41 11.21 5.66 -3.91
C CYS A 41 11.59 6.51 -5.13
N GLN A 42 12.64 6.13 -5.83
CA GLN A 42 13.10 6.82 -7.04
C GLN A 42 12.39 6.29 -8.28
N VAL A 43 11.68 7.14 -9.01
CA VAL A 43 11.05 6.79 -10.30
C VAL A 43 11.86 7.40 -11.44
N GLN A 44 12.47 6.56 -12.27
CA GLN A 44 13.30 6.95 -13.40
C GLN A 44 12.62 6.54 -14.71
N VAL A 45 12.61 7.44 -15.69
CA VAL A 45 12.05 7.18 -17.02
C VAL A 45 13.14 7.41 -18.06
N LYS A 46 13.47 6.36 -18.82
CA LYS A 46 14.44 6.43 -19.92
C LYS A 46 13.71 6.24 -21.24
N ARG A 47 13.66 7.31 -22.03
CA ARG A 47 13.16 7.26 -23.41
C ARG A 47 14.28 6.72 -24.29
N ARG A 48 14.07 5.56 -24.90
CA ARG A 48 14.99 4.96 -25.88
C ARG A 48 14.50 5.28 -27.29
N THR A 49 15.42 5.31 -28.25
CA THR A 49 15.10 5.43 -29.69
C THR A 49 15.17 4.09 -30.42
N ASP A 50 15.58 3.05 -29.69
CA ASP A 50 15.82 1.70 -30.19
C ASP A 50 14.49 0.96 -30.37
N ASP A 51 14.43 -0.02 -31.29
CA ASP A 51 13.24 -0.86 -31.53
C ASP A 51 13.07 -1.97 -30.47
N HIS A 52 13.46 -1.69 -29.22
CA HIS A 52 13.31 -2.64 -28.13
C HIS A 52 11.93 -2.50 -27.47
N PRO A 53 11.31 -3.61 -27.04
CA PRO A 53 10.02 -3.57 -26.38
C PRO A 53 10.08 -2.78 -25.06
N PRO A 54 8.96 -2.15 -24.66
CA PRO A 54 8.89 -1.40 -23.42
C PRO A 54 9.06 -2.32 -22.19
N GLN A 55 9.95 -1.92 -21.27
CA GLN A 55 10.27 -2.70 -20.07
C GLN A 55 10.14 -1.85 -18.82
N ILE A 56 9.70 -2.49 -17.74
CA ILE A 56 9.58 -1.89 -16.41
C ILE A 56 10.46 -2.70 -15.46
N THR A 57 11.56 -2.09 -15.02
CA THR A 57 12.43 -2.66 -13.99
C THR A 57 12.04 -2.10 -12.63
N VAL A 58 11.87 -2.98 -11.66
CA VAL A 58 11.47 -2.62 -10.30
C VAL A 58 12.48 -3.20 -9.31
N THR A 59 13.03 -2.34 -8.47
CA THR A 59 13.93 -2.71 -7.38
C THR A 59 13.17 -2.63 -6.06
N PHE A 60 13.07 -3.75 -5.36
CA PHE A 60 12.45 -3.86 -4.04
C PHE A 60 13.38 -3.34 -2.94
N VAL A 61 12.83 -3.02 -1.77
CA VAL A 61 13.60 -2.53 -0.60
C VAL A 61 14.64 -3.53 -0.09
N ASN A 62 14.46 -4.82 -0.37
CA ASN A 62 15.42 -5.88 -0.05
C ASN A 62 16.58 -6.00 -1.08
N GLY A 63 16.58 -5.17 -2.13
CA GLY A 63 17.59 -5.19 -3.20
C GLY A 63 17.30 -6.15 -4.36
N VAL A 64 16.18 -6.87 -4.36
CA VAL A 64 15.79 -7.73 -5.49
C VAL A 64 15.32 -6.87 -6.65
N GLU A 65 15.84 -7.12 -7.84
CA GLU A 65 15.42 -6.48 -9.08
C GLU A 65 14.56 -7.45 -9.90
N GLU A 66 13.40 -6.98 -10.34
CA GLU A 66 12.47 -7.72 -11.21
C GLU A 66 12.22 -6.90 -12.47
N VAL A 67 12.18 -7.58 -13.62
CA VAL A 67 11.92 -6.95 -14.93
C VAL A 67 10.59 -7.47 -15.46
N TYR A 68 9.67 -6.54 -15.71
CA TYR A 68 8.36 -6.81 -16.27
C TYR A 68 8.30 -6.33 -17.72
N ASP A 69 7.80 -7.20 -18.60
CA ASP A 69 7.46 -6.84 -19.97
C ASP A 69 6.11 -6.10 -19.99
N ALA A 70 6.13 -4.85 -20.46
CA ALA A 70 4.95 -4.00 -20.55
C ALA A 70 4.24 -4.11 -21.91
N THR A 71 4.70 -4.98 -22.80
CA THR A 71 4.13 -5.18 -24.14
C THR A 71 2.84 -6.00 -24.10
N SER A 72 2.88 -7.14 -23.42
CA SER A 72 1.74 -8.07 -23.31
C SER A 72 0.97 -7.93 -22.00
N THR A 73 1.58 -7.28 -21.00
CA THR A 73 1.05 -7.24 -19.64
C THR A 73 0.50 -5.86 -19.32
N PRO A 74 -0.80 -5.74 -18.96
CA PRO A 74 -1.38 -4.44 -18.64
C PRO A 74 -0.85 -3.91 -17.30
N ALA A 75 -0.84 -2.58 -17.16
CA ALA A 75 -0.30 -1.90 -15.98
C ALA A 75 -0.94 -2.34 -14.67
N GLN A 76 -2.25 -2.61 -14.66
CA GLN A 76 -2.96 -3.10 -13.48
C GLN A 76 -2.44 -4.46 -13.03
N THR A 77 -2.19 -5.39 -13.96
CA THR A 77 -1.63 -6.70 -13.63
C THR A 77 -0.22 -6.57 -13.09
N ILE A 78 0.63 -5.74 -13.71
CA ILE A 78 1.99 -5.45 -13.21
C ILE A 78 1.94 -4.90 -11.79
N ARG A 79 1.04 -3.95 -11.52
CA ARG A 79 0.80 -3.41 -10.19
C ARG A 79 0.43 -4.49 -9.18
N THR A 80 -0.50 -5.39 -9.51
CA THR A 80 -0.91 -6.48 -8.62
C THR A 80 0.25 -7.43 -8.35
N MET A 81 0.98 -7.86 -9.39
CA MET A 81 2.16 -8.71 -9.24
C MET A 81 3.21 -8.09 -8.30
N ILE A 82 3.45 -6.78 -8.41
CA ILE A 82 4.38 -6.06 -7.53
C ILE A 82 3.88 -6.02 -6.08
N LEU A 83 2.57 -5.81 -5.88
CA LEU A 83 1.98 -5.80 -4.54
C LEU A 83 2.07 -7.16 -3.86
N ASP A 84 1.73 -8.22 -4.59
CA ASP A 84 1.76 -9.61 -4.09
C ASP A 84 3.19 -10.01 -3.75
N LYS A 85 4.14 -9.73 -4.65
CA LYS A 85 5.58 -9.97 -4.41
C LYS A 85 6.09 -9.15 -3.22
N GLY A 86 5.69 -7.89 -3.11
CA GLY A 86 6.06 -7.02 -2.00
C GLY A 86 5.58 -7.55 -0.64
N GLN A 87 4.34 -8.05 -0.55
CA GLN A 87 3.79 -8.66 0.66
C GLN A 87 4.51 -9.96 1.04
N PHE A 88 4.85 -10.78 0.05
CA PHE A 88 5.63 -12.00 0.25
C PHE A 88 7.00 -11.68 0.86
N LEU A 89 7.70 -10.67 0.31
CA LEU A 89 9.01 -10.24 0.80
C LEU A 89 8.96 -9.55 2.17
N GLU A 90 7.88 -8.82 2.48
CA GLU A 90 7.63 -8.23 3.81
C GLU A 90 7.43 -9.35 4.85
N THR A 91 6.65 -10.37 4.49
CA THR A 91 6.38 -11.51 5.38
C THR A 91 7.63 -12.33 5.63
N GLU A 92 8.38 -12.65 4.57
CA GLU A 92 9.67 -13.33 4.71
C GLU A 92 10.62 -12.60 5.67
N GLN A 93 10.67 -11.26 5.61
CA GLN A 93 11.47 -10.47 6.55
C GLN A 93 10.95 -10.58 7.99
N MET A 94 9.63 -10.52 8.21
CA MET A 94 9.04 -10.70 9.54
C MET A 94 9.40 -12.05 10.17
N PHE A 95 9.38 -13.15 9.39
CA PHE A 95 9.77 -14.47 9.88
C PHE A 95 11.27 -14.54 10.21
N ARG A 96 12.11 -13.98 9.33
CA ARG A 96 13.56 -13.90 9.56
C ARG A 96 13.92 -13.08 10.81
N GLU A 97 13.21 -11.99 11.06
CA GLU A 97 13.38 -11.15 12.27
C GLU A 97 12.95 -11.88 13.56
N ALA A 98 11.91 -12.71 13.48
CA ALA A 98 11.47 -13.56 14.59
C ALA A 98 12.42 -14.75 14.84
N GLY A 99 13.39 -15.01 13.95
CA GLY A 99 14.28 -16.16 14.03
C GLY A 99 13.63 -17.47 13.60
N GLU A 100 12.47 -17.41 12.96
CA GLU A 100 11.69 -18.56 12.50
C GLU A 100 12.06 -18.93 11.06
N ALA A 101 11.94 -20.22 10.72
CA ALA A 101 12.24 -20.70 9.38
C ALA A 101 11.18 -20.23 8.36
N TRP A 102 11.63 -19.73 7.21
CA TRP A 102 10.80 -19.40 6.06
C TRP A 102 11.26 -20.19 4.83
N PRO A 103 10.35 -20.87 4.10
CA PRO A 103 8.91 -21.02 4.33
C PRO A 103 8.59 -21.86 5.56
N VAL A 104 7.43 -21.64 6.18
CA VAL A 104 6.95 -22.48 7.28
C VAL A 104 6.72 -23.88 6.74
N LEU A 105 7.61 -24.82 7.09
CA LEU A 105 7.43 -26.23 6.80
C LEU A 105 6.47 -26.80 7.85
N ILE A 106 5.22 -27.02 7.46
CA ILE A 106 4.25 -27.70 8.33
C ILE A 106 4.53 -29.20 8.21
N PRO A 107 4.96 -29.89 9.28
CA PRO A 107 5.19 -31.33 9.25
C PRO A 107 3.88 -32.08 8.93
N GLU A 108 3.97 -33.19 8.19
CA GLU A 108 2.78 -33.93 7.69
C GLU A 108 1.89 -34.47 8.84
N GLU A 109 2.48 -34.67 10.02
CA GLU A 109 1.78 -35.13 11.22
C GLU A 109 0.83 -34.07 11.80
N GLU A 110 1.07 -32.78 11.56
CA GLU A 110 0.22 -31.67 12.03
C GLU A 110 -0.96 -31.37 11.09
N ILE A 111 -0.84 -31.71 9.80
CA ILE A 111 -1.89 -31.49 8.80
C ILE A 111 -3.14 -32.34 9.11
N HIS A 112 -2.94 -33.51 9.73
CA HIS A 112 -4.01 -34.43 10.12
C HIS A 112 -4.61 -34.12 11.49
N GLN A 113 -4.03 -33.18 12.24
CA GLN A 113 -4.59 -32.75 13.51
C GLN A 113 -5.75 -31.79 13.25
N PHE A 114 -6.95 -32.19 13.68
CA PHE A 114 -8.12 -31.33 13.63
C PHE A 114 -7.88 -30.13 14.55
N ALA A 115 -7.57 -28.97 13.99
CA ALA A 115 -7.42 -27.74 14.77
C ALA A 115 -8.73 -27.54 15.56
N PRO A 116 -8.69 -27.50 16.91
CA PRO A 116 -9.90 -27.28 17.69
C PRO A 116 -10.44 -25.91 17.31
N GLY A 117 -11.63 -25.88 16.70
CA GLY A 117 -12.22 -24.65 16.18
C GLY A 117 -12.16 -23.53 17.22
N THR A 118 -11.48 -22.44 16.88
CA THR A 118 -11.36 -21.25 17.73
C THR A 118 -12.77 -20.76 18.05
N LYS A 119 -13.29 -21.11 19.22
CA LYS A 119 -14.55 -20.54 19.69
C LYS A 119 -14.30 -19.05 19.84
N VAL A 120 -14.99 -18.26 19.03
CA VAL A 120 -15.02 -16.79 19.10
C VAL A 120 -15.78 -16.43 20.38
N SER A 121 -15.18 -16.71 21.53
CA SER A 121 -15.75 -16.42 22.83
C SER A 121 -15.63 -14.91 23.08
N THR A 122 -16.70 -14.20 22.72
CA THR A 122 -17.36 -13.23 23.61
C THR A 122 -16.60 -11.94 24.01
N CYS A 123 -15.46 -11.59 23.41
CA CYS A 123 -14.81 -10.29 23.70
C CYS A 123 -15.38 -9.09 22.90
N ILE A 124 -15.99 -9.31 21.74
CA ILE A 124 -16.50 -8.20 20.90
C ILE A 124 -17.81 -7.59 21.45
N LEU A 125 -18.63 -8.39 22.15
CA LEU A 125 -19.91 -7.92 22.69
C LEU A 125 -19.80 -7.05 23.95
N ARG A 126 -18.65 -7.01 24.63
CA ARG A 126 -18.43 -6.07 25.75
C ARG A 126 -17.97 -4.68 25.30
N ALA A 127 -17.35 -4.54 24.13
CA ALA A 127 -16.87 -3.26 23.64
C ALA A 127 -17.99 -2.33 23.14
N VAL A 128 -19.08 -2.88 22.59
CA VAL A 128 -20.18 -2.05 22.03
C VAL A 128 -20.95 -1.29 23.11
N LYS A 129 -21.02 -1.81 24.34
CA LYS A 129 -21.83 -1.21 25.41
C LYS A 129 -21.16 -0.02 26.11
N ILE A 130 -19.84 0.16 25.96
CA ILE A 130 -19.09 1.25 26.61
C ILE A 130 -18.95 2.47 25.67
N TYR A 131 -18.79 2.27 24.36
CA TYR A 131 -18.57 3.40 23.42
C TYR A 131 -19.85 3.97 22.78
N GLY A 132 -21.00 3.31 22.92
CA GLY A 132 -22.26 3.73 22.27
C GLY A 132 -22.91 4.99 22.85
N LEU A 133 -22.75 5.28 24.15
CA LEU A 133 -23.37 6.46 24.78
C LEU A 133 -22.49 7.71 24.74
N SER A 134 -21.16 7.56 24.70
CA SER A 134 -20.23 8.71 24.68
C SER A 134 -20.14 9.38 23.30
N PHE A 135 -20.36 8.62 22.22
CA PHE A 135 -20.25 9.16 20.85
C PHE A 135 -21.41 10.10 20.49
N ILE A 136 -22.63 9.79 20.95
CA ILE A 136 -23.81 10.63 20.67
C ILE A 136 -23.72 11.96 21.44
N PHE A 137 -23.30 11.93 22.71
CA PHE A 137 -23.13 13.15 23.49
C PHE A 137 -22.01 14.05 22.96
N GLY A 138 -20.88 13.47 22.56
CA GLY A 138 -19.76 14.21 21.98
C GLY A 138 -20.10 14.86 20.63
N PHE A 139 -20.81 14.15 19.76
CA PHE A 139 -21.20 14.68 18.45
C PHE A 139 -22.27 15.79 18.57
N VAL A 140 -23.26 15.62 19.44
CA VAL A 140 -24.29 16.66 19.66
C VAL A 140 -23.66 17.90 20.31
N LEU A 141 -22.76 17.75 21.29
CA LEU A 141 -22.06 18.88 21.89
C LEU A 141 -21.16 19.59 20.87
N TRP A 142 -20.45 18.85 20.01
CA TRP A 142 -19.63 19.44 18.95
C TRP A 142 -20.49 20.20 17.93
N VAL A 143 -21.62 19.64 17.49
CA VAL A 143 -22.54 20.33 16.57
C VAL A 143 -23.14 21.58 17.21
N VAL A 144 -23.49 21.55 18.50
CA VAL A 144 -24.02 22.72 19.23
C VAL A 144 -22.93 23.79 19.40
N VAL A 145 -21.71 23.41 19.75
CA VAL A 145 -20.56 24.33 19.88
C VAL A 145 -20.19 24.93 18.52
N GLU A 146 -20.20 24.15 17.45
CA GLU A 146 -19.90 24.62 16.09
C GLU A 146 -21.00 25.54 15.55
N ALA A 147 -22.26 25.23 15.84
CA ALA A 147 -23.39 26.10 15.52
C ALA A 147 -23.30 27.44 16.30
N PHE A 148 -22.92 27.40 17.59
CA PHE A 148 -22.72 28.60 18.38
C PHE A 148 -21.54 29.44 17.87
N ARG A 149 -20.43 28.81 17.50
CA ARG A 149 -19.27 29.47 16.88
C ARG A 149 -19.67 30.21 15.59
N ARG A 150 -20.50 29.60 14.74
CA ARG A 150 -20.96 30.21 13.49
C ARG A 150 -21.97 31.34 13.67
N THR A 151 -22.68 31.39 14.80
CA THR A 151 -23.71 32.41 15.04
C THR A 151 -23.13 33.68 15.69
N VAL A 152 -22.02 33.55 16.43
CA VAL A 152 -21.45 34.65 17.24
C VAL A 152 -20.24 35.34 16.58
N GLY A 153 -19.69 34.82 15.48
CA GLY A 153 -18.76 35.58 14.63
C GLY A 153 -17.57 36.18 15.38
N MET A 154 -16.91 35.40 16.25
CA MET A 154 -15.62 35.79 16.85
C MET A 154 -14.47 35.26 15.99
N ASP A 155 -14.26 35.89 14.84
CA ASP A 155 -12.98 35.89 14.15
C ASP A 155 -12.18 37.08 14.67
N GLU A 156 -11.24 36.82 15.57
CA GLU A 156 -9.90 37.42 15.61
C GLU A 156 -9.22 37.09 16.96
N PHE A 157 -7.90 36.89 16.85
CA PHE A 157 -6.86 37.00 17.87
C PHE A 157 -6.17 35.73 18.44
N TYR A 158 -4.86 35.74 18.16
CA TYR A 158 -3.70 35.11 18.78
C TYR A 158 -3.21 33.73 18.29
N PHE A 159 -2.58 33.81 17.11
CA PHE A 159 -1.25 33.26 16.81
C PHE A 159 -0.16 33.95 17.68
N SER A 160 0.96 33.24 17.95
CA SER A 160 2.10 33.53 18.87
C SER A 160 1.77 33.26 20.35
N MET A 161 2.42 32.34 21.05
CA MET A 161 3.86 32.02 21.15
C MET A 161 4.05 30.57 21.64
#